data_AF-A0A1E3HU28-F1
#
_entry.id   AF-A0A1E3HU28-F1
#
_cell.length_a   1.000
_cell.length_b   1.000
_cell.length_c   1.000
_cell.angle_alpha   90.00
_cell.angle_beta   90.00
_cell.angle_gamma   90.00
#
_symmetry.space_group_name_H-M   'P 1'
#
loop_
_entity.id
_entity.type
_entity.pdbx_description
1 polymer ?
#
loop_
_entity_poly.entity_id
_entity_poly.type
_entity_poly.pdbx_seq_one_letter_code
_entity_poly.pdbx_strand_id
1 'polypeptide(L)' 'METPATNARKRPSTVSLAPLQASPQEPLICWTHDQVFRTAVMQATENGKVCRLAITNAGPSTYIIRILLLSPVL' A
#
# COMPACT_ATOMS: atom_id res chain seq x y z
N MET A 1 43.86 46.46 -26.77
CA MET A 1 43.42 45.54 -27.83
C MET A 1 42.94 44.28 -27.15
N GLU A 2 41.65 44.03 -27.29
CA GLU A 2 40.87 43.05 -26.53
C GLU A 2 41.08 41.63 -27.06
N THR A 3 41.21 40.66 -26.16
CA THR A 3 41.11 39.22 -26.45
C THR A 3 39.64 38.79 -26.52
N PRO A 4 39.31 37.78 -27.34
CA PRO A 4 38.29 36.83 -26.94
C PRO A 4 38.82 35.39 -26.92
N ALA A 5 38.67 34.77 -25.75
CA ALA A 5 38.91 33.36 -25.52
C ALA A 5 37.89 32.51 -26.29
N THR A 6 38.37 31.62 -27.16
CA THR A 6 37.53 30.64 -27.86
C THR A 6 37.19 29.49 -26.93
N ASN A 7 36.11 29.64 -26.16
CA ASN A 7 35.55 28.60 -25.31
C ASN A 7 34.73 27.63 -26.18
N ALA A 8 35.37 26.59 -26.69
CA ALA A 8 34.71 25.57 -27.52
C ALA A 8 33.76 24.72 -26.66
N ARG A 9 32.48 25.11 -26.73
CA ARG A 9 31.29 24.51 -26.12
C ARG A 9 31.28 22.98 -26.28
N LYS A 10 31.54 22.26 -25.19
CA LYS A 10 31.37 20.80 -25.06
C LYS A 10 29.92 20.45 -25.41
N ARG A 11 29.73 19.60 -26.43
CA ARG A 11 28.42 19.09 -26.87
C ARG A 11 27.71 18.39 -25.71
N PRO A 12 26.38 18.54 -25.55
CA PRO A 12 25.65 17.81 -24.53
C PRO A 12 25.63 16.33 -24.89
N SER A 13 26.03 15.49 -23.95
CA SER A 13 25.87 14.05 -24.01
C SER A 13 24.37 13.75 -24.13
N THR A 14 23.96 13.14 -25.24
CA THR A 14 22.59 12.65 -25.42
C THR A 14 22.29 11.66 -24.30
N VAL A 15 21.48 12.06 -23.33
CA VAL A 15 20.97 11.16 -22.30
C VAL A 15 20.02 10.20 -23.02
N SER A 16 20.47 8.97 -23.26
CA SER A 16 19.62 7.90 -23.76
C SER A 16 18.62 7.57 -22.66
N LEU A 17 17.41 8.11 -22.76
CA LEU A 17 16.29 7.71 -21.93
C LEU A 17 15.89 6.30 -22.38
N ALA A 18 16.52 5.29 -21.78
CA ALA A 18 15.97 3.94 -21.85
C ALA A 18 14.51 4.01 -21.39
N PRO A 19 13.55 3.39 -22.10
CA PRO A 19 12.17 3.39 -21.65
C PRO A 19 12.13 2.81 -20.25
N LEU A 20 11.64 3.59 -19.28
CA LEU A 20 11.35 3.15 -17.92
C LEU A 20 10.40 1.96 -18.07
N GLN A 21 10.97 0.76 -17.98
CA GLN A 21 10.23 -0.47 -18.06
C GLN A 21 9.23 -0.44 -16.90
N ALA A 22 7.95 -0.23 -17.22
CA ALA A 22 6.89 -0.17 -16.23
C ALA A 22 6.91 -1.49 -15.46
N SER A 23 7.35 -1.43 -14.20
CA SER A 23 7.25 -2.56 -13.28
C SER A 23 5.76 -2.94 -13.19
N PRO A 24 5.39 -4.22 -13.25
CA PRO A 24 4.02 -4.63 -13.01
C PRO A 24 3.61 -4.13 -11.61
N GLN A 25 2.79 -3.08 -11.59
CA GLN A 25 2.22 -2.55 -10.36
C GLN A 25 1.11 -3.50 -9.95
N GLU A 26 1.31 -4.20 -8.84
CA GLU A 26 0.22 -4.95 -8.21
C GLU A 26 -0.94 -3.99 -7.92
N PRO A 27 -2.19 -4.39 -8.17
CA PRO A 27 -3.33 -3.52 -7.93
C PRO A 27 -3.40 -3.18 -6.44
N LEU A 28 -3.29 -1.89 -6.13
CA LEU A 28 -3.56 -1.37 -4.78
C LEU A 28 -5.05 -1.51 -4.49
N ILE A 29 -5.43 -2.54 -3.73
CA ILE A 29 -6.80 -2.68 -3.25
C ILE A 29 -6.95 -1.81 -1.99
N CYS A 30 -7.57 -0.65 -2.12
CA CYS A 30 -7.87 0.23 -1.00
C CYS A 30 -9.20 -0.20 -0.34
N TRP A 31 -9.15 -0.55 0.95
CA TRP A 31 -10.34 -0.88 1.72
C TRP A 31 -10.74 0.32 2.57
N THR A 32 -12.03 0.65 2.59
CA THR A 32 -12.55 1.60 3.58
C THR A 32 -12.66 0.95 4.96
N HIS A 33 -12.66 1.75 6.02
CA HIS A 33 -12.90 1.26 7.38
C HIS A 33 -14.17 0.41 7.48
N ASP A 34 -15.24 0.81 6.78
CA ASP A 34 -16.50 0.07 6.74
C ASP A 34 -16.35 -1.31 6.06
N GLN A 35 -15.60 -1.39 4.96
CA GLN A 35 -15.32 -2.66 4.29
C GLN A 35 -14.49 -3.60 5.17
N VAL A 36 -13.47 -3.08 5.86
CA VAL A 36 -12.67 -3.85 6.83
C VAL A 36 -13.56 -4.39 7.94
N PHE A 37 -14.44 -3.55 8.51
CA PHE A 37 -15.36 -3.96 9.56
C PHE A 37 -16.34 -5.04 9.09
N ARG A 38 -16.97 -4.86 7.93
CA ARG A 38 -17.94 -5.83 7.38
C ARG A 38 -17.31 -7.18 7.12
N THR A 39 -16.15 -7.22 6.47
CA THR A 39 -15.44 -8.47 6.21
C THR A 39 -15.03 -9.17 7.50
N ALA A 40 -14.53 -8.40 8.48
CA ALA A 40 -14.16 -8.92 9.77
C ALA A 40 -15.34 -9.56 10.51
N VAL A 41 -16.52 -8.91 10.49
CA VAL A 41 -17.76 -9.45 11.07
C VAL A 41 -18.21 -10.71 10.33
N MET A 42 -18.24 -10.69 9.00
CA MET A 42 -18.64 -11.86 8.22
C MET A 42 -17.77 -13.08 8.54
N GLN A 43 -16.44 -12.92 8.54
CA GLN A 43 -15.51 -13.99 8.91
C GLN A 43 -15.72 -14.49 10.35
N ALA A 44 -16.06 -13.59 11.28
CA ALA A 44 -16.33 -13.97 12.66
C ALA A 44 -17.63 -14.79 12.79
N THR A 45 -18.63 -14.49 11.96
CA THR A 45 -19.97 -15.10 12.02
C THR A 45 -20.15 -16.37 11.17
N GLU A 46 -19.23 -16.65 10.24
CA GLU A 46 -19.36 -17.73 9.23
C GLU A 46 -19.58 -19.13 9.83
N ASN A 47 -19.25 -19.34 11.10
CA ASN A 47 -19.38 -20.63 11.78
C ASN A 47 -20.47 -20.68 12.86
N GLY A 48 -21.34 -19.66 12.97
CA GLY A 48 -22.38 -19.60 14.02
C GLY A 48 -21.82 -19.55 15.45
N LYS A 49 -20.53 -19.25 15.59
CA LYS A 49 -19.84 -19.16 16.88
C LYS A 49 -19.96 -17.75 17.41
N VAL A 50 -20.27 -17.62 18.70
CA VAL A 50 -20.13 -16.34 19.40
C VAL A 50 -18.64 -16.02 19.46
N CYS A 51 -18.26 -14.83 19.01
CA CYS A 51 -16.87 -14.41 18.98
C CYS A 51 -16.76 -12.95 19.39
N ARG A 52 -15.61 -12.60 19.95
CA ARG A 52 -15.25 -11.22 20.24
C ARG A 52 -14.32 -10.74 19.14
N LEU A 53 -14.76 -9.70 18.44
CA LEU A 53 -13.99 -9.05 17.39
C LEU A 53 -13.27 -7.82 17.96
N ALA A 54 -11.97 -7.70 17.68
CA ALA A 54 -11.19 -6.50 17.97
C ALA A 54 -10.44 -6.05 16.71
N ILE A 55 -10.67 -4.80 16.30
CA ILE A 55 -10.02 -4.18 15.15
C ILE A 55 -9.14 -3.05 15.67
N THR A 56 -7.85 -3.09 15.36
CA THR A 56 -6.87 -2.07 15.76
C THR A 56 -6.29 -1.42 14.52
N ASN A 57 -6.30 -0.09 14.44
CA ASN A 57 -5.57 0.64 13.43
C ASN A 57 -4.08 0.65 13.81
N ALA A 58 -3.22 0.05 12.97
CA ALA A 58 -1.78 -0.03 13.18
C ALA A 58 -0.98 0.92 12.26
N GLY A 59 -1.66 1.69 11.39
CA GLY A 59 -1.03 2.63 10.48
C GLY A 59 -1.96 3.14 9.37
N PRO A 60 -1.48 4.02 8.48
CA PRO A 60 -2.32 4.71 7.48
C PRO A 60 -3.16 3.78 6.59
N SER A 61 -2.69 2.55 6.37
CA SER A 61 -3.35 1.54 5.53
C SER A 61 -3.34 0.15 6.16
N THR A 62 -3.20 0.05 7.48
CA THR A 62 -2.99 -1.25 8.16
C THR A 62 -3.93 -1.42 9.33
N TYR A 63 -4.75 -2.48 9.27
CA TYR A 63 -5.61 -2.91 10.38
C TYR A 63 -5.19 -4.29 10.86
N ILE A 64 -5.12 -4.44 12.17
CA ILE A 64 -4.97 -5.74 12.83
C ILE A 64 -6.35 -6.18 13.28
N ILE A 65 -6.81 -7.32 12.77
CA ILE A 65 -8.09 -7.92 13.12
C ILE A 65 -7.81 -9.14 14.00
N ARG A 66 -8.39 -9.17 15.20
CA ARG A 66 -8.32 -10.31 16.12
C ARG A 66 -9.73 -10.86 16.33
N ILE A 67 -9.90 -12.15 16.09
CA ILE A 67 -11.14 -12.88 16.31
C ILE A 67 -10.89 -13.87 17.44
N LEU A 68 -11.55 -13.66 18.58
CA LEU A 68 -11.52 -14.57 19.72
C LEU A 68 -12.81 -15.38 19.73
N LEU A 69 -12.73 -16.68 19.49
CA LEU A 69 -13.88 -17.57 19.63
C LEU A 69 -14.23 -17.69 21.10
N LEU A 70 -15.48 -17.38 21.45
CA LEU A 70 -15.99 -17.56 22.80
C LEU A 70 -16.56 -18.97 22.90
N SER A 71 -15.94 -19.79 23.73
CA SER A 71 -16.53 -21.06 24.11
C SER A 71 -17.81 -20.78 24.91
N PRO A 72 -18.91 -21.51 24.68
CA PRO A 72 -20.04 -21.43 25.58
C PRO A 72 -19.57 -21.86 26.97
N VAL A 73 -19.74 -20.98 27.96
CA VAL A 73 -19.62 -21.34 29.37
C VAL A 73 -20.88 -22.13 29.69
N LEU A 74 -20.76 -23.47 29.68
CA LEU A 74 -21.80 -24.39 30.15
C LEU A 74 -21.99 -24.26 31.66
#